data_AF-A0A9W4X3K7-F1
#
_entry.id   AF-A0A9W4X3K7-F1
#
_cell.length_a   1.000
_cell.length_b   1.000
_cell.length_c   1.000
_cell.angle_alpha   90.00
_cell.angle_beta   90.00
_cell.angle_gamma   90.00
#
_symmetry.space_group_name_H-M   'P 1'
#
loop_
_entity.id
_entity.type
_entity.pdbx_description
1 polymer ?
#
loop_
_entity_poly.entity_id
_entity_poly.type
_entity_poly.pdbx_seq_one_letter_code
_entity_poly.pdbx_strand_id
1 'polypeptide(L)'
;KANSEAMNLGVPNIADVGISRDTNKMIGNSNDYRSNCVEFIGGKLVCLKDFNETAWAKSLEDYNNWDCVEFRNPISVFNFLSGDKQREIYVLLGKKILYSKTETYDCSFDRGIPVTFKLKSDANISKILQNRDADCNIFATVVDDEETNNELFNCQILWPQDYEPKLIIHCIQENFRKHACKLKISWMVIGYDIYFDSLLSESDVQLKVLKYDFNTKKNQLMLNKILPIKNVPPCIGIPVFNKSENSFIIGHHFYKFQDRNVLFAFAYCLKNKCYVKLPQKFIFYTLFSNAYESLPLKVRKCFFLFNRSPFVDIEELTPKFPNPKYV
;
A
#
# COMPACT_ATOMS: atom_id res chain seq x y z
N LYS A 1 -8.19 -29.85 -23.74
CA LYS A 1 -8.12 -28.57 -24.49
C LYS A 1 -8.92 -27.56 -23.70
N ALA A 2 -8.23 -26.80 -22.84
CA ALA A 2 -8.81 -25.70 -22.09
C ALA A 2 -8.68 -24.43 -22.95
N ASN A 3 -9.77 -23.69 -23.13
CA ASN A 3 -9.74 -22.36 -23.72
C ASN A 3 -10.06 -21.33 -22.64
N SER A 4 -9.27 -20.27 -22.69
CA SER A 4 -9.13 -19.17 -21.74
C SER A 4 -10.37 -18.29 -21.63
N GLU A 5 -10.85 -18.10 -20.41
CA GLU A 5 -11.69 -16.95 -20.07
C GLU A 5 -10.77 -15.74 -19.82
N ALA A 6 -10.86 -14.75 -20.70
CA ALA A 6 -10.26 -13.44 -20.51
C ALA A 6 -11.21 -12.60 -19.63
N MET A 7 -10.82 -12.37 -18.38
CA MET A 7 -11.45 -11.37 -17.51
C MET A 7 -11.11 -9.97 -18.06
N ASN A 8 -12.11 -9.29 -18.62
CA ASN A 8 -12.04 -7.85 -18.86
C ASN A 8 -12.29 -7.11 -17.55
N LEU A 9 -11.23 -6.48 -17.03
CA LEU A 9 -11.29 -5.47 -15.98
C LEU A 9 -11.91 -4.19 -16.57
N GLY A 10 -13.22 -4.09 -16.51
CA GLY A 10 -13.95 -2.84 -16.73
C GLY A 10 -13.85 -1.97 -15.48
N VAL A 11 -13.33 -0.76 -15.66
CA VAL A 11 -13.39 0.34 -14.69
C VAL A 11 -14.86 0.57 -14.30
N PRO A 12 -15.24 0.57 -13.00
CA PRO A 12 -16.59 0.95 -12.63
C PRO A 12 -16.76 2.46 -12.84
N ASN A 13 -17.69 2.81 -13.71
CA ASN A 13 -18.26 4.16 -13.74
C ASN A 13 -18.90 4.45 -12.39
N ILE A 14 -18.68 5.66 -11.89
CA ILE A 14 -19.43 6.25 -10.78
C ILE A 14 -20.89 6.42 -11.25
N ALA A 15 -21.67 5.37 -11.10
CA ALA A 15 -23.11 5.37 -11.33
C ALA A 15 -23.69 4.23 -10.52
N ASP A 16 -23.92 4.48 -9.22
CA ASP A 16 -25.04 3.93 -8.44
C ASP A 16 -25.00 4.50 -7.02
N VAL A 17 -24.94 5.83 -6.89
CA VAL A 17 -25.48 6.48 -5.69
C VAL A 17 -26.98 6.57 -5.95
N GLY A 18 -27.76 5.77 -5.22
CA GLY A 18 -29.21 5.58 -5.38
C GLY A 18 -30.00 6.87 -5.40
N ILE A 19 -30.11 7.47 -6.58
CA ILE A 19 -31.07 8.51 -6.91
C ILE A 19 -31.91 7.89 -8.02
N SER A 20 -33.19 7.63 -7.73
CA SER A 20 -34.18 7.31 -8.74
C SER A 20 -34.31 8.54 -9.65
N ARG A 21 -33.54 8.54 -10.75
CA ARG A 21 -33.67 9.54 -11.80
C ARG A 21 -34.56 8.93 -12.89
N ASP A 22 -35.54 9.69 -13.36
CA ASP A 22 -36.28 9.35 -14.58
C ASP A 22 -35.36 9.58 -15.79
N THR A 23 -34.40 8.67 -16.01
CA THR A 23 -33.48 8.71 -17.16
C THR A 23 -34.04 7.87 -18.30
N ASN A 24 -34.29 8.52 -19.43
CA ASN A 24 -34.69 7.83 -20.65
C ASN A 24 -33.44 7.40 -21.43
N LYS A 25 -33.07 6.12 -21.33
CA LYS A 25 -31.90 5.55 -22.00
C LYS A 25 -32.28 5.00 -23.38
N MET A 26 -31.62 5.44 -24.44
CA MET A 26 -31.72 4.78 -25.76
C MET A 26 -30.76 3.60 -25.86
N ILE A 27 -31.29 2.44 -26.24
CA ILE A 27 -30.53 1.32 -26.82
C ILE A 27 -30.84 1.35 -28.31
N GLY A 28 -29.87 1.78 -29.13
CA GLY A 28 -30.02 1.75 -30.58
C GLY A 28 -30.10 0.30 -31.06
N ASN A 29 -31.18 -0.06 -31.77
CA ASN A 29 -31.21 -1.30 -32.55
C ASN A 29 -30.35 -1.12 -33.81
N SER A 30 -29.03 -1.33 -33.68
CA SER A 30 -28.17 -1.66 -34.81
C SER A 30 -27.56 -3.03 -34.57
N ASN A 31 -27.57 -3.88 -35.61
CA ASN A 31 -26.95 -5.23 -35.57
C ASN A 31 -25.41 -5.18 -35.56
N ASP A 32 -24.81 -4.07 -35.11
CA ASP A 32 -23.38 -3.92 -34.92
C ASP A 32 -23.11 -3.69 -33.43
N TYR A 33 -22.17 -4.44 -32.87
CA TYR A 33 -21.86 -4.58 -31.43
C TYR A 33 -21.32 -3.33 -30.71
N ARG A 34 -21.85 -2.12 -30.98
CA ARG A 34 -21.63 -0.89 -30.19
C ARG A 34 -22.87 0.00 -30.20
N SER A 35 -23.81 -0.28 -29.30
CA SER A 35 -24.88 0.67 -28.96
C SER A 35 -24.29 1.85 -28.18
N ASN A 36 -24.13 3.01 -28.83
CA ASN A 36 -23.86 4.26 -28.13
C ASN A 36 -25.12 4.65 -27.34
N CYS A 37 -25.08 4.55 -26.01
CA CYS A 37 -26.14 5.08 -25.16
C CYS A 37 -25.95 6.61 -25.04
N VAL A 38 -26.96 7.39 -25.43
CA VAL A 38 -26.99 8.84 -25.21
C VAL A 38 -27.95 9.13 -24.05
N GLU A 39 -27.50 9.93 -23.09
CA GLU A 39 -28.29 10.40 -21.95
C GLU A 39 -28.47 11.91 -22.07
N PHE A 40 -29.71 12.38 -21.94
CA PHE A 40 -30.06 13.81 -21.93
C PHE A 40 -30.42 14.21 -20.51
N ILE A 41 -29.81 15.28 -20.02
CA ILE A 41 -30.03 15.81 -18.66
C ILE A 41 -30.65 17.20 -18.80
N GLY A 42 -31.80 17.42 -18.16
CA GLY A 42 -32.57 18.64 -18.30
C GLY A 42 -33.24 18.81 -19.68
N GLY A 43 -33.82 19.99 -19.88
CA GLY A 43 -34.63 20.34 -21.03
C GLY A 43 -36.01 19.71 -20.99
N LYS A 44 -36.93 20.23 -21.78
CA LYS A 44 -38.27 19.68 -21.92
C LYS A 44 -38.21 18.47 -22.85
N LEU A 45 -38.42 17.27 -22.30
CA LEU A 45 -38.53 16.08 -23.14
C LEU A 45 -39.85 16.07 -23.89
N VAL A 46 -39.76 16.00 -25.22
CA VAL A 46 -40.86 15.60 -26.11
C VAL A 46 -40.43 14.28 -26.76
N CYS A 47 -41.37 13.36 -26.95
CA CYS A 47 -41.19 11.99 -27.46
C CYS A 47 -39.86 11.74 -28.22
N LEU A 48 -39.07 10.77 -27.75
CA LEU A 48 -37.71 10.47 -28.23
C LEU A 48 -37.61 10.08 -29.72
N LYS A 49 -38.73 9.72 -30.36
CA LYS A 49 -38.80 9.44 -31.80
C LYS A 49 -38.75 10.71 -32.67
N ASP A 50 -39.08 11.86 -32.08
CA ASP A 50 -39.16 13.16 -32.74
C ASP A 50 -38.19 14.18 -32.10
N PHE A 51 -37.03 13.70 -31.60
CA PHE A 51 -36.06 14.57 -30.93
C PHE A 51 -35.58 15.68 -31.87
N ASN A 52 -35.77 16.93 -31.43
CA ASN A 52 -35.29 18.12 -32.09
C ASN A 52 -34.30 18.83 -31.16
N GLU A 53 -33.02 18.74 -31.50
CA GLU A 53 -31.92 19.33 -30.72
C GLU A 53 -32.11 20.83 -30.51
N THR A 54 -32.53 21.56 -31.55
CA THR A 54 -32.74 23.02 -31.45
C THR A 54 -33.91 23.36 -30.52
N ALA A 55 -34.99 22.58 -30.56
CA ALA A 55 -36.14 22.78 -29.68
C ALA A 55 -35.81 22.40 -28.22
N TRP A 56 -35.06 21.32 -28.02
CA TRP A 56 -34.56 20.90 -26.71
C TRP A 56 -33.59 21.94 -26.14
N ALA A 57 -32.61 22.41 -26.92
CA ALA A 57 -31.67 23.45 -26.51
C ALA A 57 -32.39 24.75 -26.16
N LYS A 58 -33.41 25.14 -26.93
CA LYS A 58 -34.24 26.31 -26.63
C LYS A 58 -35.05 26.13 -25.34
N SER A 59 -35.49 24.91 -25.02
CA SER A 59 -36.20 24.64 -23.78
C SER A 59 -35.32 24.82 -22.53
N LEU A 60 -33.99 24.74 -22.66
CA LEU A 60 -33.05 25.02 -21.59
C LEU A 60 -32.95 26.51 -21.25
N GLU A 61 -33.56 27.41 -22.02
CA GLU A 61 -33.68 28.83 -21.64
C GLU A 61 -34.63 29.02 -20.45
N ASP A 62 -35.54 28.07 -20.19
CA ASP A 62 -36.44 28.08 -19.03
C ASP A 62 -35.83 27.28 -17.87
N TYR A 63 -35.64 27.96 -16.74
CA TYR A 63 -35.03 27.39 -15.54
C TYR A 63 -35.84 26.22 -14.94
N ASN A 64 -37.14 26.12 -15.24
CA ASN A 64 -37.96 24.98 -14.81
C ASN A 64 -37.52 23.67 -15.47
N ASN A 65 -36.80 23.75 -16.59
CA ASN A 65 -36.26 22.60 -17.29
C ASN A 65 -34.79 22.34 -16.95
N TRP A 66 -34.22 23.01 -15.94
CA TRP A 66 -32.83 22.78 -15.55
C TRP A 66 -32.70 21.56 -14.65
N ASP A 67 -31.61 20.84 -14.82
CA ASP A 67 -31.23 19.72 -13.97
C ASP A 67 -29.72 19.72 -13.74
N CYS A 68 -29.25 18.97 -12.75
CA CYS A 68 -27.85 18.85 -12.40
C CYS A 68 -27.11 18.02 -13.46
N VAL A 69 -26.39 18.70 -14.35
CA VAL A 69 -25.60 18.05 -15.41
C VAL A 69 -24.29 17.47 -14.91
N GLU A 70 -23.71 18.05 -13.85
CA GLU A 70 -22.48 17.54 -13.24
C GLU A 70 -22.33 18.02 -11.78
N PHE A 71 -21.67 17.20 -10.96
CA PHE A 71 -21.20 17.62 -9.64
C PHE A 71 -19.75 18.08 -9.75
N ARG A 72 -19.48 19.34 -9.41
CA ARG A 72 -18.12 19.89 -9.35
C ARG A 72 -17.60 19.83 -7.92
N ASN A 73 -16.41 19.23 -7.74
CA ASN A 73 -15.71 19.14 -6.45
C ASN A 73 -16.59 18.57 -5.32
N PRO A 74 -17.07 17.33 -5.44
CA PRO A 74 -17.88 16.71 -4.39
C PRO A 74 -17.09 16.66 -3.08
N ILE A 75 -17.78 16.87 -1.97
CA ILE A 75 -17.24 16.75 -0.63
C ILE A 75 -18.00 15.68 0.13
N SER A 76 -17.28 14.87 0.92
CA SER A 76 -17.90 13.86 1.76
C SER A 76 -18.84 14.50 2.77
N VAL A 77 -20.02 13.91 2.94
CA VAL A 77 -21.00 14.35 3.97
C VAL A 77 -20.42 14.25 5.39
N PHE A 78 -19.42 13.38 5.59
CA PHE A 78 -18.75 13.25 6.89
C PHE A 78 -17.88 14.46 7.22
N ASN A 79 -17.45 15.25 6.21
CA ASN A 79 -16.70 16.49 6.44
C ASN A 79 -17.52 17.55 7.20
N PHE A 80 -18.85 17.42 7.27
CA PHE A 80 -19.73 18.32 8.04
C PHE A 80 -19.88 17.94 9.51
N LEU A 81 -19.39 16.77 9.92
CA LEU A 81 -19.48 16.32 11.31
C LEU A 81 -18.41 17.01 12.18
N SER A 82 -18.64 17.03 13.50
CA SER A 82 -17.61 17.50 14.44
C SER A 82 -16.39 16.57 14.44
N GLY A 83 -15.22 17.08 14.82
CA GLY A 83 -13.95 16.35 14.72
C GLY A 83 -13.96 14.97 15.41
N ASP A 84 -14.60 14.84 16.57
CA ASP A 84 -14.73 13.54 17.26
C ASP A 84 -15.58 12.54 16.47
N LYS A 85 -16.65 13.01 15.80
CA LYS A 85 -17.51 12.16 14.97
C LYS A 85 -16.87 11.78 13.65
N GLN A 86 -16.12 12.69 13.03
CA GLN A 86 -15.26 12.35 11.89
C GLN A 86 -14.27 11.25 12.25
N ARG A 87 -13.68 11.35 13.44
CA ARG A 87 -12.75 10.36 13.98
C ARG A 87 -13.37 9.00 14.18
N GLU A 88 -14.55 8.93 14.78
CA GLU A 88 -15.30 7.67 14.90
C GLU A 88 -15.48 7.00 13.52
N ILE A 89 -15.77 7.78 12.48
CA ILE A 89 -16.04 7.25 11.14
C ILE A 89 -14.78 6.73 10.45
N TYR A 90 -13.70 7.51 10.35
CA TYR A 90 -12.49 7.00 9.69
C TYR A 90 -11.86 5.84 10.46
N VAL A 91 -12.03 5.77 11.79
CA VAL A 91 -11.62 4.61 12.60
C VAL A 91 -12.48 3.38 12.25
N LEU A 92 -13.79 3.56 12.08
CA LEU A 92 -14.72 2.50 11.68
C LEU A 92 -14.41 1.96 10.27
N LEU A 93 -14.13 2.86 9.32
CA LEU A 93 -13.74 2.50 7.94
C LEU A 93 -12.37 1.80 7.88
N GLY A 94 -11.54 1.99 8.91
CA GLY A 94 -10.22 1.41 9.02
C GLY A 94 -9.17 2.14 8.17
N LYS A 95 -7.94 1.62 8.22
CA LYS A 95 -6.84 2.19 7.43
C LYS A 95 -6.97 1.81 5.96
N LYS A 96 -6.56 2.71 5.08
CA LYS A 96 -6.55 2.56 3.63
C LYS A 96 -5.14 2.84 3.08
N ILE A 97 -4.90 2.42 1.84
CA ILE A 97 -3.71 2.85 1.09
C ILE A 97 -3.99 4.28 0.61
N LEU A 98 -3.39 5.25 1.27
CA LEU A 98 -3.55 6.68 0.94
C LEU A 98 -2.67 7.09 -0.23
N TYR A 99 -1.59 6.34 -0.44
CA TYR A 99 -0.65 6.56 -1.53
C TYR A 99 0.13 5.28 -1.80
N SER A 100 0.44 5.03 -3.07
CA SER A 100 1.35 3.98 -3.48
C SER A 100 2.08 4.43 -4.73
N LYS A 101 3.38 4.18 -4.79
CA LYS A 101 4.20 4.48 -5.96
C LYS A 101 5.30 3.46 -6.13
N THR A 102 5.62 3.18 -7.39
CA THR A 102 6.78 2.39 -7.78
C THR A 102 7.68 3.24 -8.65
N GLU A 103 8.95 3.34 -8.27
CA GLU A 103 9.96 4.17 -8.94
C GLU A 103 11.28 3.40 -9.08
N THR A 104 12.07 3.77 -10.07
CA THR A 104 13.41 3.21 -10.28
C THR A 104 14.45 4.18 -9.73
N TYR A 105 15.41 3.64 -8.97
CA TYR A 105 16.48 4.39 -8.32
C TYR A 105 17.84 3.85 -8.74
N ASP A 106 18.73 4.74 -9.17
CA ASP A 106 20.14 4.43 -9.36
C ASP A 106 20.83 4.32 -7.99
N CYS A 107 21.31 3.13 -7.66
CA CYS A 107 21.92 2.81 -6.38
C CYS A 107 23.40 2.47 -6.58
N SER A 108 24.27 3.00 -5.73
CA SER A 108 25.68 2.60 -5.66
C SER A 108 26.00 2.13 -4.24
N PHE A 109 26.33 0.85 -4.11
CA PHE A 109 26.54 0.22 -2.80
C PHE A 109 28.03 0.09 -2.48
N ASP A 110 28.40 0.51 -1.27
CA ASP A 110 29.71 0.25 -0.67
C ASP A 110 29.55 -0.61 0.59
N ARG A 111 30.64 -1.20 1.08
CA ARG A 111 30.63 -2.26 2.10
C ARG A 111 30.01 -1.75 3.39
N GLY A 112 28.80 -2.22 3.68
CA GLY A 112 28.06 -1.87 4.89
C GLY A 112 27.58 -0.42 4.93
N ILE A 113 27.63 0.29 3.80
CA ILE A 113 27.11 1.65 3.67
C ILE A 113 25.76 1.57 2.94
N PRO A 114 24.65 1.89 3.61
CA PRO A 114 23.35 1.94 2.95
C PRO A 114 23.23 3.15 2.03
N VAL A 115 22.37 3.03 1.02
CA VAL A 115 21.92 4.16 0.23
C VAL A 115 20.65 4.73 0.86
N THR A 116 20.53 6.05 0.90
CA THR A 116 19.37 6.72 1.48
C THR A 116 18.71 7.64 0.46
N PHE A 117 17.39 7.50 0.32
CA PHE A 117 16.57 8.31 -0.57
C PHE A 117 15.53 9.09 0.21
N LYS A 118 15.22 10.31 -0.21
CA LYS A 118 14.02 11.00 0.25
C LYS A 118 12.83 10.41 -0.47
N LEU A 119 11.79 10.02 0.27
CA LEU A 119 10.53 9.60 -0.35
C LEU A 119 9.82 10.86 -0.83
N LYS A 120 9.94 11.14 -2.13
CA LYS A 120 9.30 12.32 -2.74
C LYS A 120 7.79 12.07 -2.81
N SER A 121 7.05 12.89 -2.09
CA SER A 121 5.60 12.86 -2.08
C SER A 121 5.04 14.21 -2.54
N ASP A 122 3.91 14.18 -3.24
CA ASP A 122 3.24 15.41 -3.66
C ASP A 122 2.69 16.18 -2.45
N ALA A 123 2.36 17.46 -2.64
CA ALA A 123 1.93 18.35 -1.56
C ALA A 123 0.76 17.80 -0.73
N ASN A 124 -0.15 17.04 -1.35
CA ASN A 124 -1.28 16.40 -0.67
C ASN A 124 -0.82 15.30 0.31
N ILE A 125 0.11 14.45 -0.12
CA ILE A 125 0.62 13.37 0.71
C ILE A 125 1.49 13.92 1.85
N SER A 126 2.26 14.98 1.60
CA SER A 126 3.04 15.64 2.65
C SER A 126 2.13 16.19 3.76
N LYS A 127 0.96 16.76 3.42
CA LYS A 127 -0.04 17.21 4.40
C LYS A 127 -0.61 16.03 5.20
N ILE A 128 -0.92 14.92 4.53
CA ILE A 128 -1.43 13.70 5.17
C ILE A 128 -0.42 13.14 6.18
N LEU A 129 0.85 13.03 5.78
CA LEU A 129 1.92 12.51 6.64
C LEU A 129 2.18 13.37 7.90
N GLN A 130 1.89 14.67 7.82
CA GLN A 130 2.01 15.60 8.96
C GLN A 130 0.76 15.59 9.86
N ASN A 131 -0.37 15.08 9.38
CA ASN A 131 -1.60 15.03 10.15
C ASN A 131 -1.60 13.81 11.09
N ARG A 132 -1.65 14.07 12.39
CA ARG A 132 -1.62 13.01 13.43
C ARG A 132 -2.87 12.13 13.40
N ASP A 133 -4.01 12.66 12.97
CA ASP A 133 -5.27 11.92 12.89
C ASP A 133 -5.26 10.86 11.78
N ALA A 134 -4.45 11.06 10.74
CA ALA A 134 -4.26 10.08 9.68
C ALA A 134 -3.48 8.84 10.16
N ASP A 135 -2.76 8.91 11.30
CA ASP A 135 -1.95 7.83 11.88
C ASP A 135 -1.17 7.02 10.82
N CYS A 136 -0.42 7.74 10.00
CA CYS A 136 0.23 7.18 8.82
C CYS A 136 1.38 6.23 9.16
N ASN A 137 1.51 5.19 8.35
CA ASN A 137 2.59 4.21 8.37
C ASN A 137 3.12 4.03 6.95
N ILE A 138 4.44 4.00 6.81
CA ILE A 138 5.10 3.88 5.50
C ILE A 138 5.67 2.47 5.39
N PHE A 139 5.41 1.84 4.25
CA PHE A 139 5.97 0.54 3.89
C PHE A 139 6.71 0.67 2.56
N ALA A 140 7.81 -0.05 2.41
CA ALA A 140 8.61 -0.05 1.20
C ALA A 140 9.25 -1.42 1.00
N THR A 141 9.41 -1.81 -0.27
CA THR A 141 10.13 -3.01 -0.68
C THR A 141 10.82 -2.75 -2.01
N VAL A 142 11.93 -3.43 -2.23
CA VAL A 142 12.46 -3.62 -3.59
C VAL A 142 11.50 -4.57 -4.32
N VAL A 143 11.09 -4.18 -5.52
CA VAL A 143 10.27 -4.98 -6.43
C VAL A 143 11.20 -5.42 -7.54
N ASP A 144 11.72 -6.63 -7.40
CA ASP A 144 12.70 -7.16 -8.35
C ASP A 144 11.99 -7.81 -9.55
N ASP A 145 12.22 -7.29 -10.76
CA ASP A 145 11.72 -7.83 -12.02
C ASP A 145 12.73 -8.77 -12.70
N GLU A 146 14.02 -8.59 -12.45
CA GLU A 146 15.13 -9.26 -13.15
C GLU A 146 15.83 -10.25 -12.20
N GLU A 147 16.52 -11.28 -12.68
CA GLU A 147 17.29 -12.15 -11.77
C GLU A 147 18.47 -11.35 -11.22
N THR A 148 18.29 -10.73 -10.05
CA THR A 148 19.40 -10.15 -9.30
C THR A 148 20.42 -11.24 -8.98
N ASN A 149 21.70 -10.96 -9.19
CA ASN A 149 22.84 -11.89 -9.08
C ASN A 149 23.10 -12.36 -7.63
N ASN A 150 22.14 -13.04 -6.99
CA ASN A 150 22.17 -13.47 -5.58
C ASN A 150 22.31 -12.32 -4.57
N GLU A 151 21.88 -11.11 -4.93
CA GLU A 151 21.96 -9.94 -4.06
C GLU A 151 20.63 -9.72 -3.34
N LEU A 152 20.68 -9.53 -2.02
CA LEU A 152 19.49 -9.31 -1.20
C LEU A 152 19.43 -7.85 -0.78
N PHE A 153 18.23 -7.28 -0.82
CA PHE A 153 18.01 -5.90 -0.42
C PHE A 153 17.11 -5.82 0.80
N ASN A 154 17.49 -5.00 1.77
CA ASN A 154 16.69 -4.71 2.95
C ASN A 154 16.28 -3.24 2.94
N CYS A 155 14.99 -2.99 3.18
CA CYS A 155 14.40 -1.65 3.28
C CYS A 155 14.10 -1.30 4.75
N GLN A 156 14.50 -0.09 5.15
CA GLN A 156 14.20 0.48 6.45
C GLN A 156 13.75 1.93 6.26
N ILE A 157 12.88 2.45 7.13
CA ILE A 157 12.44 3.84 7.06
C ILE A 157 13.14 4.66 8.14
N LEU A 158 13.69 5.81 7.76
CA LEU A 158 14.11 6.85 8.69
C LEU A 158 13.08 7.96 8.64
N TRP A 159 12.31 8.09 9.72
CA TRP A 159 11.28 9.10 9.85
C TRP A 159 11.37 9.77 11.22
N PRO A 160 12.23 10.79 11.36
CA PRO A 160 12.15 11.68 12.50
C PRO A 160 10.81 12.41 12.40
N GLN A 161 10.01 12.37 13.46
CA GLN A 161 8.77 13.16 13.53
C GLN A 161 9.13 14.62 13.19
N ASP A 162 8.32 15.26 12.35
CA ASP A 162 8.48 16.62 11.79
C ASP A 162 9.36 16.77 10.54
N TYR A 163 9.95 15.68 10.03
CA TYR A 163 10.75 15.71 8.78
C TYR A 163 10.21 14.77 7.72
N GLU A 164 10.60 15.02 6.47
CA GLU A 164 10.32 14.12 5.35
C GLU A 164 10.90 12.72 5.62
N PRO A 165 10.09 11.66 5.41
CA PRO A 165 10.56 10.29 5.57
C PRO A 165 11.61 9.96 4.50
N LYS A 166 12.61 9.18 4.93
CA LYS A 166 13.67 8.69 4.07
C LYS A 166 13.64 7.17 4.03
N LEU A 167 13.89 6.61 2.87
CA LEU A 167 14.10 5.18 2.68
C LEU A 167 15.60 4.88 2.77
N ILE A 168 15.96 3.93 3.62
CA ILE A 168 17.30 3.37 3.74
C ILE A 168 17.28 2.00 3.09
N ILE A 169 18.23 1.75 2.18
CA ILE A 169 18.39 0.48 1.49
C ILE A 169 19.77 -0.08 1.77
N HIS A 170 19.80 -1.30 2.29
CA HIS A 170 21.01 -2.07 2.44
C HIS A 170 21.08 -3.13 1.34
N CYS A 171 22.24 -3.25 0.70
CA CYS A 171 22.57 -4.39 -0.14
C CYS A 171 23.36 -5.41 0.69
N ILE A 172 22.87 -6.65 0.68
CA ILE A 172 23.47 -7.80 1.34
C ILE A 172 24.04 -8.69 0.23
N GLN A 173 25.35 -8.91 0.29
CA GLN A 173 26.08 -9.73 -0.65
C GLN A 173 26.96 -10.70 0.13
N GLU A 174 26.98 -11.97 -0.28
CA GLU A 174 27.89 -12.97 0.27
C GLU A 174 29.36 -12.56 0.06
N ASN A 175 29.69 -12.29 -1.20
CA ASN A 175 30.98 -11.78 -1.64
C ASN A 175 30.82 -10.33 -2.06
N PHE A 176 31.11 -9.43 -1.12
CA PHE A 176 30.97 -8.00 -1.36
C PHE A 176 31.73 -7.55 -2.62
N ARG A 177 31.01 -6.90 -3.52
CA ARG A 177 31.54 -6.19 -4.68
C ARG A 177 30.86 -4.84 -4.75
N LYS A 178 31.67 -3.77 -4.81
CA LYS A 178 31.18 -2.45 -5.18
C LYS A 178 30.50 -2.59 -6.53
N HIS A 179 29.23 -2.23 -6.60
CA HIS A 179 28.48 -2.24 -7.83
C HIS A 179 27.42 -1.14 -7.78
N ALA A 180 27.05 -0.68 -8.97
CA ALA A 180 25.92 0.18 -9.17
C ALA A 180 24.82 -0.63 -9.86
N CYS A 181 23.58 -0.46 -9.42
CA CYS A 181 22.43 -1.12 -9.99
C CYS A 181 21.21 -0.20 -9.98
N LYS A 182 20.24 -0.51 -10.82
CA LYS A 182 18.94 0.17 -10.85
C LYS A 182 17.96 -0.68 -10.07
N LEU A 183 17.49 -0.16 -8.93
CA LEU A 183 16.48 -0.84 -8.12
C LEU A 183 15.12 -0.24 -8.39
N LYS A 184 14.16 -1.09 -8.75
CA LYS A 184 12.75 -0.72 -8.74
C LYS A 184 12.21 -0.91 -7.33
N ILE A 185 11.72 0.17 -6.75
CA ILE A 185 11.28 0.21 -5.36
C ILE A 185 9.83 0.64 -5.35
N SER A 186 9.01 -0.12 -4.65
CA SER A 186 7.63 0.22 -4.40
C SER A 186 7.43 0.57 -2.95
N TRP A 187 6.74 1.68 -2.70
CA TRP A 187 6.43 2.15 -1.37
C TRP A 187 5.02 2.69 -1.31
N MET A 188 4.43 2.63 -0.12
CA MET A 188 3.06 3.04 0.13
C MET A 188 2.90 3.67 1.49
N VAL A 189 1.89 4.54 1.59
CA VAL A 189 1.44 5.16 2.84
C VAL A 189 0.09 4.54 3.19
N ILE A 190 0.01 3.97 4.38
CA ILE A 190 -1.23 3.44 4.96
C ILE A 190 -1.63 4.31 6.14
N GLY A 191 -2.87 4.73 6.19
CA GLY A 191 -3.40 5.58 7.26
C GLY A 191 -4.92 5.65 7.22
N TYR A 192 -5.49 6.39 8.15
CA TYR A 192 -6.90 6.78 8.08
C TYR A 192 -7.09 7.83 6.99
N ASP A 193 -8.11 7.63 6.17
CA ASP A 193 -8.51 8.58 5.16
C ASP A 193 -9.36 9.69 5.80
N ILE A 194 -8.68 10.73 6.27
CA ILE A 194 -9.28 11.86 6.97
C ILE A 194 -10.03 12.84 6.04
N TYR A 195 -9.88 12.69 4.72
CA TYR A 195 -10.60 13.49 3.73
C TYR A 195 -11.76 12.72 3.07
N PHE A 196 -11.84 11.42 3.35
CA PHE A 196 -12.84 10.49 2.83
C PHE A 196 -12.82 10.34 1.30
N ASP A 197 -11.67 10.57 0.67
CA ASP A 197 -11.47 10.43 -0.79
C ASP A 197 -11.63 8.98 -1.26
N SER A 198 -11.32 8.01 -0.38
CA SER A 198 -11.35 6.58 -0.66
C SER A 198 -12.74 5.94 -0.58
N LEU A 199 -13.76 6.66 -0.09
CA LEU A 199 -15.15 6.17 -0.09
C LEU A 199 -15.69 5.94 -1.51
N LEU A 200 -15.06 6.54 -2.51
CA LEU A 200 -15.39 6.33 -3.92
C LEU A 200 -14.83 5.02 -4.47
N SER A 201 -14.03 4.28 -3.68
CA SER A 201 -13.46 2.99 -4.08
C SER A 201 -14.19 1.83 -3.39
N GLU A 202 -14.85 0.98 -4.19
CA GLU A 202 -15.59 -0.22 -3.75
C GLU A 202 -14.67 -1.38 -3.32
N SER A 203 -13.71 -1.11 -2.45
CA SER A 203 -12.74 -2.12 -2.01
C SER A 203 -13.06 -2.63 -0.60
N ASP A 204 -13.48 -3.90 -0.51
CA ASP A 204 -13.63 -4.68 0.73
C ASP A 204 -12.28 -5.03 1.40
N VAL A 205 -11.18 -4.45 0.92
CA VAL A 205 -9.85 -4.66 1.48
C VAL A 205 -9.76 -4.00 2.85
N GLN A 206 -9.51 -4.84 3.85
CA GLN A 206 -9.29 -4.43 5.23
C GLN A 206 -7.80 -4.49 5.53
N LEU A 207 -7.23 -3.34 5.86
CA LEU A 207 -5.82 -3.22 6.23
C LEU A 207 -5.70 -3.06 7.74
N LYS A 208 -4.82 -3.85 8.33
CA LYS A 208 -4.47 -3.73 9.74
C LYS A 208 -2.97 -3.60 9.89
N VAL A 209 -2.54 -2.54 10.57
CA VAL A 209 -1.13 -2.32 10.91
C VAL A 209 -0.93 -2.60 12.39
N LEU A 210 -0.03 -3.52 12.70
CA LEU A 210 0.46 -3.73 14.06
C LEU A 210 1.72 -2.90 14.28
N LYS A 211 1.75 -2.19 15.39
CA LYS A 211 2.88 -1.37 15.84
C LYS A 211 3.58 -2.05 17.01
N TYR A 212 4.88 -2.27 16.87
CA TYR A 212 5.74 -2.71 17.96
C TYR A 212 6.77 -1.63 18.27
N ASP A 213 6.60 -0.95 19.40
CA ASP A 213 7.60 -0.03 19.94
C ASP A 213 8.67 -0.85 20.65
N PHE A 214 9.85 -0.93 20.04
CA PHE A 214 10.99 -1.59 20.64
C PHE A 214 11.76 -0.60 21.50
N ASN A 215 11.54 -0.72 22.80
CA ASN A 215 12.40 -0.14 23.82
C ASN A 215 13.16 -1.27 24.51
N THR A 216 14.32 -1.64 23.97
CA THR A 216 15.10 -2.76 24.49
C THR A 216 15.81 -2.32 25.76
N LYS A 217 15.21 -2.61 26.93
CA LYS A 217 15.83 -2.31 28.24
C LYS A 217 17.10 -3.11 28.53
N LYS A 218 17.49 -4.08 27.69
CA LYS A 218 18.70 -4.91 27.81
C LYS A 218 19.21 -5.39 26.46
N ASN A 219 20.51 -5.73 26.44
CA ASN A 219 21.35 -6.30 25.37
C ASN A 219 20.77 -7.53 24.60
N GLN A 220 19.59 -7.42 23.97
CA GLN A 220 18.98 -8.50 23.21
C GLN A 220 19.61 -8.58 21.81
N LEU A 221 20.06 -9.76 21.41
CA LEU A 221 20.56 -10.02 20.05
C LEU A 221 19.42 -10.23 19.05
N MET A 222 18.33 -10.84 19.51
CA MET A 222 17.21 -11.28 18.68
C MET A 222 15.89 -11.17 19.44
N LEU A 223 14.80 -11.16 18.69
CA LEU A 223 13.44 -11.02 19.20
C LEU A 223 12.52 -12.04 18.54
N ASN A 224 11.68 -12.69 19.34
CA ASN A 224 10.52 -13.45 18.92
C ASN A 224 9.24 -12.83 19.50
N LYS A 225 8.28 -12.49 18.64
CA LYS A 225 6.98 -11.93 19.06
C LYS A 225 5.83 -12.64 18.37
N ILE A 226 4.96 -13.24 19.17
CA ILE A 226 3.70 -13.80 18.71
C ILE A 226 2.78 -12.65 18.31
N LEU A 227 2.31 -12.69 17.07
CA LEU A 227 1.40 -11.70 16.51
C LEU A 227 -0.04 -12.08 16.89
N PRO A 228 -0.86 -11.11 17.33
CA PRO A 228 -2.23 -11.37 17.79
C PRO A 228 -3.20 -11.76 16.68
N ILE A 229 -2.87 -11.48 15.42
CA ILE A 229 -3.73 -11.77 14.26
C ILE A 229 -3.50 -13.22 13.84
N LYS A 230 -4.55 -14.03 13.96
CA LYS A 230 -4.61 -15.42 13.50
C LYS A 230 -5.15 -15.48 12.07
N ASN A 231 -4.80 -16.53 11.35
CA ASN A 231 -5.36 -16.92 10.04
C ASN A 231 -5.16 -15.94 8.86
N VAL A 232 -4.81 -14.68 9.12
CA VAL A 232 -4.40 -13.72 8.10
C VAL A 232 -2.88 -13.65 8.06
N PRO A 233 -2.26 -13.82 6.88
CA PRO A 233 -0.83 -13.71 6.74
C PRO A 233 -0.32 -12.27 6.94
N PRO A 234 0.83 -12.07 7.60
CA PRO A 234 1.52 -10.79 7.52
C PRO A 234 2.01 -10.60 6.08
N CYS A 235 1.71 -9.44 5.50
CA CYS A 235 2.06 -9.12 4.12
C CYS A 235 3.49 -8.57 4.03
N ILE A 236 3.81 -7.59 4.88
CA ILE A 236 5.09 -6.90 4.88
C ILE A 236 5.41 -6.39 6.29
N GLY A 237 6.69 -6.48 6.66
CA GLY A 237 7.26 -5.88 7.86
C GLY A 237 8.24 -4.78 7.50
N ILE A 238 8.29 -3.71 8.29
CA ILE A 238 9.29 -2.66 8.09
C ILE A 238 9.76 -2.04 9.41
N PRO A 239 11.08 -1.98 9.64
CA PRO A 239 11.67 -1.22 10.73
C PRO A 239 11.66 0.27 10.40
N VAL A 240 11.30 1.09 11.40
CA VAL A 240 11.23 2.54 11.33
C VAL A 240 12.02 3.16 12.46
N PHE A 241 12.94 4.04 12.11
CA PHE A 241 13.83 4.75 13.02
C PHE A 241 13.44 6.22 13.11
N ASN A 242 13.57 6.80 14.30
CA ASN A 242 13.38 8.24 14.50
C ASN A 242 14.69 9.03 14.37
N LYS A 243 15.83 8.35 14.35
CA LYS A 243 17.17 8.94 14.23
C LYS A 243 18.02 8.06 13.33
N SER A 244 18.96 8.68 12.64
CA SER A 244 19.93 7.95 11.81
C SER A 244 20.86 7.15 12.72
N GLU A 245 20.58 5.87 12.90
CA GLU A 245 21.51 4.94 13.52
C GLU A 245 22.21 4.14 12.41
N ASN A 246 23.53 4.23 12.38
CA ASN A 246 24.36 3.76 11.27
C ASN A 246 24.55 2.24 11.22
N SER A 247 24.67 1.74 9.99
CA SER A 247 25.38 0.54 9.51
C SER A 247 24.82 -0.86 9.79
N PHE A 248 23.75 -1.01 10.57
CA PHE A 248 23.14 -2.31 10.83
C PHE A 248 21.77 -2.47 10.18
N ILE A 249 21.49 -3.70 9.78
CA ILE A 249 20.25 -4.14 9.18
C ILE A 249 19.36 -4.67 10.29
N ILE A 250 18.07 -4.31 10.28
CA ILE A 250 17.05 -5.07 11.01
C ILE A 250 16.46 -6.12 10.07
N GLY A 251 17.02 -7.32 10.18
CA GLY A 251 16.54 -8.50 9.48
C GLY A 251 15.31 -9.04 10.20
N HIS A 252 14.36 -9.55 9.43
CA HIS A 252 13.15 -10.16 9.99
C HIS A 252 12.58 -11.23 9.07
N HIS A 253 11.85 -12.16 9.67
CA HIS A 253 10.99 -13.09 8.94
C HIS A 253 9.76 -13.43 9.77
N PHE A 254 8.72 -13.92 9.09
CA PHE A 254 7.50 -14.41 9.72
C PHE A 254 7.44 -15.93 9.59
N TYR A 255 7.00 -16.59 10.66
CA TYR A 255 6.78 -18.04 10.65
C TYR A 255 5.51 -18.37 11.44
N LYS A 256 4.95 -19.57 11.22
CA LYS A 256 3.79 -20.05 11.99
C LYS A 256 4.25 -20.95 13.13
N PHE A 257 3.75 -20.71 14.34
CA PHE A 257 3.91 -21.58 15.50
C PHE A 257 2.57 -21.79 16.18
N GLN A 258 2.08 -23.04 16.21
CA GLN A 258 0.80 -23.40 16.84
C GLN A 258 -0.34 -22.47 16.36
N ASP A 259 -0.54 -22.36 15.05
CA ASP A 259 -1.53 -21.50 14.37
C ASP A 259 -1.41 -19.99 14.61
N ARG A 260 -0.30 -19.53 15.18
CA ARG A 260 -0.02 -18.11 15.38
C ARG A 260 1.12 -17.67 14.51
N ASN A 261 0.98 -16.50 13.91
CA ASN A 261 2.06 -15.84 13.21
C ASN A 261 3.07 -15.32 14.25
N VAL A 262 4.36 -15.52 13.99
CA VAL A 262 5.44 -15.04 14.85
C VAL A 262 6.38 -14.18 14.03
N LEU A 263 6.72 -13.01 14.57
CA LEU A 263 7.77 -12.15 14.06
C LEU A 263 9.09 -12.52 14.73
N PHE A 264 10.07 -12.92 13.92
CA PHE A 264 11.46 -12.96 14.32
C PHE A 264 12.18 -11.73 13.79
N ALA A 265 12.91 -11.01 14.65
CA ALA A 265 13.70 -9.86 14.24
C ALA A 265 15.09 -9.88 14.90
N PHE A 266 16.10 -9.39 14.18
CA PHE A 266 17.49 -9.36 14.63
C PHE A 266 18.23 -8.18 14.03
N ALA A 267 19.33 -7.76 14.66
CA ALA A 267 20.23 -6.75 14.10
C ALA A 267 21.52 -7.39 13.56
N TYR A 268 21.95 -6.98 12.37
CA TYR A 268 23.16 -7.49 11.73
C TYR A 268 24.05 -6.36 11.21
N CYS A 269 25.33 -6.39 11.56
CA CYS A 269 26.31 -5.44 11.04
C CYS A 269 26.96 -5.99 9.77
N LEU A 270 26.63 -5.40 8.62
CA LEU A 270 27.22 -5.79 7.33
C LEU A 270 28.74 -5.62 7.30
N LYS A 271 29.27 -4.57 7.96
CA LYS A 271 30.70 -4.27 7.98
C LYS A 271 31.49 -5.36 8.71
N ASN A 272 30.99 -5.79 9.86
CA ASN A 272 31.66 -6.76 10.74
C ASN A 272 31.21 -8.21 10.48
N LYS A 273 30.21 -8.40 9.63
CA LYS A 273 29.59 -9.70 9.31
C LYS A 273 29.18 -10.48 10.56
N CYS A 274 28.53 -9.81 11.49
CA CYS A 274 28.10 -10.42 12.74
C CYS A 274 26.77 -9.86 13.25
N TYR A 275 26.11 -10.67 14.06
CA TYR A 275 24.98 -10.21 14.86
C TYR A 275 25.43 -9.16 15.85
N VAL A 276 24.67 -8.08 15.89
CA VAL A 276 24.83 -7.03 16.89
C VAL A 276 23.59 -6.98 17.76
N LYS A 277 23.70 -6.28 18.89
CA LYS A 277 22.56 -6.04 19.75
C LYS A 277 21.52 -5.24 18.97
N LEU A 278 20.25 -5.57 19.17
CA LEU A 278 19.14 -4.76 18.66
C LEU A 278 19.29 -3.32 19.15
N PRO A 279 18.96 -2.33 18.31
CA PRO A 279 19.00 -0.93 18.70
C PRO A 279 18.07 -0.67 19.88
N GLN A 280 18.42 0.35 20.67
CA GLN A 280 17.69 0.68 21.89
C GLN A 280 16.25 1.13 21.58
N LYS A 281 16.07 1.87 20.47
CA LYS A 281 14.79 2.44 20.09
C LYS A 281 14.53 2.36 18.59
N PHE A 282 13.53 1.58 18.21
CA PHE A 282 12.93 1.60 16.86
C PHE A 282 11.49 1.12 16.92
N ILE A 283 10.72 1.40 15.88
CA ILE A 283 9.37 0.88 15.73
C ILE A 283 9.40 -0.16 14.61
N PHE A 284 8.68 -1.26 14.77
CA PHE A 284 8.44 -2.18 13.68
C PHE A 284 6.96 -2.21 13.36
N TYR A 285 6.63 -1.94 12.11
CA TYR A 285 5.28 -2.06 11.60
C TYR A 285 5.12 -3.37 10.86
N THR A 286 4.00 -4.06 11.09
CA THR A 286 3.60 -5.23 10.33
C THR A 286 2.23 -5.00 9.72
N LEU A 287 2.13 -5.14 8.40
CA LEU A 287 0.87 -5.02 7.68
C LEU A 287 0.20 -6.39 7.54
N PHE A 288 -1.10 -6.40 7.73
CA PHE A 288 -1.99 -7.51 7.43
C PHE A 288 -3.08 -7.01 6.49
N SER A 289 -3.48 -7.87 5.55
CA SER A 289 -4.56 -7.63 4.61
C SER A 289 -5.34 -8.92 4.40
N ASN A 290 -6.68 -8.83 4.37
CA ASN A 290 -7.54 -9.92 3.91
C ASN A 290 -7.40 -10.19 2.40
N ALA A 291 -6.85 -9.24 1.64
CA ALA A 291 -6.57 -9.36 0.22
C ALA A 291 -5.08 -9.10 -0.05
N TYR A 292 -4.20 -9.86 0.59
CA TYR A 292 -2.76 -9.65 0.50
C TYR A 292 -2.21 -9.84 -0.93
N GLU A 293 -2.86 -10.66 -1.76
CA GLU A 293 -2.46 -10.92 -3.15
C GLU A 293 -2.74 -9.75 -4.10
N SER A 294 -3.70 -8.88 -3.74
CA SER A 294 -4.08 -7.71 -4.54
C SER A 294 -3.40 -6.43 -4.08
N LEU A 295 -2.48 -6.48 -3.11
CA LEU A 295 -1.74 -5.30 -2.68
C LEU A 295 -0.82 -4.80 -3.81
N PRO A 296 -0.69 -3.47 -3.97
CA PRO A 296 0.16 -2.89 -5.02
C PRO A 296 1.64 -3.25 -4.84
N LEU A 297 2.05 -3.56 -3.60
CA LEU A 297 3.35 -4.16 -3.32
C LEU A 297 3.34 -5.64 -3.74
N LYS A 298 3.68 -5.92 -5.00
CA LYS A 298 4.06 -7.26 -5.42
C LYS A 298 5.46 -7.56 -4.87
N VAL A 299 5.51 -8.05 -3.64
CA VAL A 299 6.74 -8.58 -3.05
C VAL A 299 7.11 -9.82 -3.87
N ARG A 300 8.20 -9.78 -4.65
CA ARG A 300 8.84 -11.04 -5.06
C ARG A 300 9.16 -11.76 -3.76
N LYS A 301 8.66 -12.98 -3.59
CA LYS A 301 9.07 -13.90 -2.53
C LYS A 301 10.59 -13.77 -2.45
N CYS A 302 11.14 -13.19 -1.38
CA CYS A 302 12.59 -13.12 -1.22
C CYS A 302 13.07 -14.55 -1.02
N PHE A 303 13.33 -15.22 -2.13
CA PHE A 303 14.09 -16.45 -2.22
C PHE A 303 15.47 -16.10 -1.70
N PHE A 304 15.88 -16.73 -0.60
CA PHE A 304 17.27 -17.06 -0.23
C PHE A 304 17.46 -17.35 1.26
N LEU A 305 16.40 -17.36 2.08
CA LEU A 305 16.48 -17.98 3.40
C LEU A 305 15.53 -19.15 3.64
N PHE A 306 14.35 -19.21 2.99
CA PHE A 306 13.47 -20.36 3.09
C PHE A 306 12.73 -20.58 1.78
N ASN A 307 12.85 -21.80 1.25
CA ASN A 307 12.16 -22.21 0.05
C ASN A 307 10.66 -22.31 0.37
N ARG A 308 9.85 -21.59 -0.41
CA ARG A 308 8.39 -21.67 -0.52
C ARG A 308 7.59 -20.89 0.54
N SER A 309 7.04 -19.77 0.06
CA SER A 309 6.02 -18.91 0.70
C SER A 309 6.57 -17.77 1.59
N PRO A 310 5.83 -16.68 1.83
CA PRO A 310 6.19 -15.64 2.81
C PRO A 310 6.19 -16.15 4.27
N PHE A 311 5.98 -17.45 4.45
CA PHE A 311 6.00 -18.19 5.70
C PHE A 311 7.09 -19.25 5.64
N VAL A 312 7.83 -19.34 6.74
CA VAL A 312 8.63 -20.52 7.04
C VAL A 312 7.78 -21.45 7.88
N ASP A 313 7.60 -22.69 7.44
CA ASP A 313 7.01 -23.73 8.26
C ASP A 313 8.08 -24.29 9.23
N ILE A 314 7.74 -24.40 10.52
CA ILE A 314 8.72 -24.78 11.56
C ILE A 314 9.15 -26.23 11.43
N GLU A 315 8.32 -27.10 10.84
CA GLU A 315 8.66 -28.51 10.65
C GLU A 315 9.84 -28.70 9.69
N GLU A 316 10.15 -27.70 8.84
CA GLU A 316 11.36 -27.69 8.01
C GLU A 316 12.63 -27.18 8.74
N LEU A 317 12.51 -26.62 9.95
CA LEU A 317 13.58 -25.91 10.66
C LEU A 317 14.28 -26.71 11.77
N THR A 318 13.76 -27.88 12.16
CA THR A 318 14.32 -28.68 13.26
C THR A 318 15.15 -29.84 12.71
N PRO A 319 16.51 -29.83 12.79
CA PRO A 319 17.32 -29.27 13.87
C PRO A 319 18.49 -28.36 13.42
N LYS A 320 18.45 -27.78 12.22
CA LYS A 320 19.45 -26.79 11.80
C LYS A 320 18.81 -25.42 11.91
N PHE A 321 18.93 -24.76 13.07
CA PHE A 321 19.12 -23.32 13.00
C PHE A 321 20.31 -23.13 12.06
N PRO A 322 20.14 -22.61 10.83
CA PRO A 322 21.27 -22.44 9.96
C PRO A 322 22.21 -21.52 10.71
N ASN A 323 23.46 -21.95 10.88
CA ASN A 323 24.51 -21.07 11.35
C ASN A 323 24.54 -19.90 10.36
N PRO A 324 24.05 -18.70 10.71
CA PRO A 324 23.70 -17.68 9.73
C PRO A 324 24.97 -16.88 9.42
N LYS A 325 25.94 -17.54 8.79
CA LYS A 325 27.11 -16.88 8.22
C LYS A 325 26.73 -15.93 7.08
N TYR A 326 25.47 -15.98 6.64
CA TYR A 326 24.95 -15.26 5.49
C TYR A 326 23.51 -14.84 5.84
N VAL A 327 23.27 -13.52 5.83
CA VAL A 327 21.96 -12.88 6.00
C VAL A 327 21.27 -12.81 4.65
#